data_AF-A0A7J0C1W8-F1
#
_entry.id   AF-A0A7J0C1W8-F1
#
_cell.length_a   1.000
_cell.length_b   1.000
_cell.length_c   1.000
_cell.angle_alpha   90.00
_cell.angle_beta   90.00
_cell.angle_gamma   90.00
#
_symmetry.space_group_name_H-M   'P 1'
#
loop_
_entity.id
_entity.type
_entity.pdbx_description
1 polymer ?
#
loop_
_entity_poly.entity_id
_entity_poly.type
_entity_poly.pdbx_seq_one_letter_code
_entity_poly.pdbx_strand_id
1 'polypeptide(L)'
;MAQWTSTVGAAQLARQLRTQQDRPTGPGSRKQPAYRALADGVRLLVLEGRVPVAARLPAERELALALSVSRTTVAAAYEALRAEGFLESRRGAGSWTAVPAGNPLPARGLEPLPPESLGSMIDLGCASLPAPSPG
;
A
#
# COMPACT_ATOMS: atom_id res chain seq x y z
N MET A 1 -27.49 2.66 1.60
CA MET A 1 -26.12 3.02 1.15
C MET A 1 -25.45 1.74 0.66
N ALA A 2 -25.09 1.65 -0.62
CA ALA A 2 -24.63 0.42 -1.23
C ALA A 2 -23.24 0.02 -0.69
N GLN A 3 -23.22 -1.01 0.13
CA GLN A 3 -22.02 -1.68 0.62
C GLN A 3 -21.39 -2.51 -0.52
N TRP A 4 -20.71 -1.86 -1.47
CA TRP A 4 -19.83 -2.56 -2.41
C TRP A 4 -18.59 -3.05 -1.67
N THR A 5 -18.72 -4.14 -0.90
CA THR A 5 -17.57 -4.87 -0.38
C THR A 5 -17.01 -5.75 -1.50
N SER A 6 -16.08 -5.22 -2.27
CA SER A 6 -15.35 -6.02 -3.26
C SER A 6 -14.48 -7.05 -2.53
N THR A 7 -14.40 -8.27 -3.07
CA THR A 7 -13.50 -9.32 -2.56
C THR A 7 -12.40 -9.56 -3.58
N VAL A 8 -11.14 -9.61 -3.13
CA VAL A 8 -10.02 -9.96 -3.99
C VAL A 8 -9.74 -11.45 -3.87
N GLY A 9 -9.79 -12.17 -5.00
CA GLY A 9 -9.48 -13.59 -5.03
C GLY A 9 -8.00 -13.89 -4.84
N ALA A 10 -7.67 -15.00 -4.19
CA ALA A 10 -6.29 -15.42 -3.93
C ALA A 10 -5.43 -15.54 -5.20
N ALA A 11 -5.99 -16.13 -6.27
CA ALA A 11 -5.27 -16.29 -7.54
C ALA A 11 -4.97 -14.95 -8.22
N GLN A 12 -5.91 -13.99 -8.15
CA GLN A 12 -5.71 -12.65 -8.70
C GLN A 12 -4.63 -11.90 -7.94
N LEU A 13 -4.69 -11.92 -6.61
CA LEU A 13 -3.68 -11.28 -5.76
C LEU A 13 -2.30 -11.91 -5.98
N ALA A 14 -2.21 -13.24 -6.03
CA ALA A 14 -0.96 -13.96 -6.29
C ALA A 14 -0.37 -13.64 -7.68
N ARG A 15 -1.21 -13.44 -8.70
CA ARG A 15 -0.76 -13.01 -10.03
C ARG A 15 -0.18 -11.59 -9.98
N GLN A 16 -0.88 -10.65 -9.33
CA GLN A 16 -0.41 -9.27 -9.19
C GLN A 16 0.93 -9.18 -8.42
N LEU A 17 1.07 -9.95 -7.35
CA LEU A 17 2.30 -10.00 -6.56
C LEU A 17 3.49 -10.55 -7.36
N ARG A 18 3.29 -11.63 -8.12
CA ARG A 18 4.35 -12.19 -8.99
C ARG A 18 4.80 -11.18 -10.04
N THR A 19 3.86 -10.50 -10.70
CA THR A 19 4.21 -9.48 -11.71
C THR A 19 5.00 -8.29 -11.16
N GLN A 20 4.93 -8.02 -9.85
CA GLN A 20 5.71 -6.95 -9.21
C GLN A 20 7.11 -7.42 -8.79
N GLN A 21 7.28 -8.71 -8.47
CA GLN A 21 8.54 -9.30 -8.02
C GLN A 21 9.57 -9.45 -9.16
N ASP A 22 9.12 -9.54 -10.40
CA ASP A 22 10.00 -9.61 -11.59
C ASP A 22 10.71 -8.27 -11.89
N ARG A 23 10.43 -7.21 -11.13
CA ARG A 23 11.10 -5.91 -11.28
C ARG A 23 12.49 -5.98 -10.66
N PRO A 24 13.58 -5.73 -11.41
CA PRO A 24 14.94 -5.90 -10.89
C PRO A 24 15.19 -4.93 -9.73
N THR A 25 15.27 -5.48 -8.51
CA THR A 25 15.77 -4.75 -7.33
C THR A 25 17.25 -4.46 -7.57
N GLY A 26 17.65 -3.19 -7.47
CA GLY A 26 19.03 -2.77 -7.76
C GLY A 26 20.09 -3.56 -6.99
N PRO A 27 21.32 -3.68 -7.53
CA PRO A 27 22.39 -4.45 -6.90
C PRO A 27 22.73 -3.88 -5.51
N GLY A 28 22.60 -4.71 -4.47
CA GLY A 28 22.98 -4.35 -3.08
C GLY A 28 21.93 -4.61 -1.99
N SER A 29 20.71 -5.03 -2.34
CA SER A 29 19.68 -5.30 -1.31
C SER A 29 19.97 -6.62 -0.57
N ARG A 30 20.16 -6.55 0.76
CA ARG A 30 20.17 -7.76 1.61
C ARG A 30 18.86 -8.52 1.41
N LYS A 31 18.93 -9.85 1.40
CA LYS A 31 17.78 -10.74 1.24
C LYS A 31 16.72 -10.41 2.30
N GLN A 32 15.71 -9.64 1.91
CA GLN A 32 14.65 -9.21 2.81
C GLN A 32 13.85 -10.45 3.28
N PRO A 33 13.40 -10.50 4.55
CA PRO A 33 12.52 -11.58 5.00
C PRO A 33 11.30 -11.73 4.09
N ALA A 34 10.95 -12.97 3.73
CA ALA A 34 9.88 -13.25 2.76
C ALA A 34 8.53 -12.61 3.13
N TYR A 35 8.19 -12.56 4.43
CA TYR A 35 6.96 -11.95 4.90
C TYR A 35 6.94 -10.42 4.67
N ARG A 36 8.10 -9.75 4.77
CA ARG A 36 8.22 -8.31 4.51
C ARG A 36 8.07 -8.01 3.04
N ALA A 37 8.74 -8.77 2.18
CA ALA A 37 8.59 -8.62 0.73
C ALA A 37 7.13 -8.85 0.29
N LEU A 38 6.43 -9.80 0.92
CA LEU A 38 5.01 -10.03 0.71
C LEU A 38 4.15 -8.84 1.18
N ALA A 39 4.39 -8.34 2.40
CA ALA A 39 3.69 -7.17 2.94
C ALA A 39 3.89 -5.92 2.05
N ASP A 40 5.14 -5.64 1.65
CA ASP A 40 5.49 -4.52 0.78
C ASP A 40 4.78 -4.62 -0.58
N GLY A 41 4.73 -5.83 -1.16
CA GLY A 41 4.00 -6.07 -2.40
C GLY A 41 2.49 -5.78 -2.27
N VAL A 42 1.86 -6.27 -1.21
CA VAL A 42 0.42 -6.01 -0.97
C VAL A 42 0.18 -4.51 -0.72
N ARG A 43 1.03 -3.87 0.08
CA ARG A 43 0.98 -2.42 0.35
C ARG A 43 1.04 -1.62 -0.95
N LEU A 44 1.98 -1.94 -1.82
CA LEU A 44 2.11 -1.27 -3.11
C LEU A 44 0.86 -1.45 -3.98
N LEU A 45 0.30 -2.66 -4.04
CA LEU A 45 -0.92 -2.91 -4.80
C LEU A 45 -2.13 -2.13 -4.29
N VAL A 46 -2.24 -1.93 -2.96
CA VAL A 46 -3.28 -1.09 -2.36
C VAL A 46 -3.05 0.40 -2.70
N LEU A 47 -1.83 0.89 -2.58
CA LEU A 47 -1.46 2.27 -2.89
C LEU A 47 -1.63 2.62 -4.38
N GLU A 48 -1.35 1.67 -5.28
CA GLU A 48 -1.57 1.78 -6.72
C GLU A 48 -3.06 1.63 -7.11
N GLY A 49 -3.95 1.28 -6.19
CA GLY A 49 -5.37 1.02 -6.45
C GLY A 49 -5.65 -0.28 -7.21
N ARG A 50 -4.64 -1.13 -7.43
CA ARG A 50 -4.77 -2.46 -8.06
C ARG A 50 -5.50 -3.46 -7.16
N VAL A 51 -5.43 -3.24 -5.85
CA VAL A 51 -6.27 -3.84 -4.83
C VAL A 51 -7.16 -2.73 -4.26
N PRO A 52 -8.49 -2.79 -4.41
CA PRO A 52 -9.37 -1.72 -3.97
C PRO A 52 -9.30 -1.52 -2.45
N VAL A 53 -9.43 -0.27 -2.00
CA VAL A 53 -9.62 0.04 -0.57
C VAL A 53 -10.95 -0.54 -0.08
N ALA A 54 -11.02 -0.92 1.19
CA ALA A 54 -12.15 -1.61 1.81
C ALA A 54 -12.50 -2.96 1.14
N ALA A 55 -11.57 -3.56 0.38
CA ALA A 55 -11.77 -4.88 -0.19
C ALA A 55 -11.39 -5.97 0.81
N ARG A 56 -12.16 -7.08 0.79
CA ARG A 56 -11.84 -8.27 1.56
C ARG A 56 -10.68 -9.02 0.91
N LEU A 57 -9.62 -9.24 1.68
CA LEU A 57 -8.51 -10.10 1.27
C LEU A 57 -8.86 -11.59 1.42
N PRO A 58 -8.19 -12.45 0.62
CA PRO A 58 -8.34 -13.89 0.75
C PRO A 58 -7.82 -14.38 2.10
N ALA A 59 -8.30 -15.54 2.54
CA ALA A 59 -7.83 -16.15 3.77
C ALA A 59 -6.33 -16.51 3.66
N GLU A 60 -5.60 -16.46 4.78
CA GLU A 60 -4.15 -16.74 4.81
C GLU A 60 -3.79 -18.07 4.13
N ARG A 61 -4.63 -19.10 4.37
CA ARG A 61 -4.45 -20.43 3.78
C ARG A 61 -4.63 -20.42 2.26
N GLU A 62 -5.59 -19.68 1.74
CA GLU A 62 -5.84 -19.60 0.30
C GLU A 62 -4.71 -18.88 -0.43
N LEU A 63 -4.24 -17.77 0.14
CA LEU A 63 -3.13 -17.01 -0.42
C LEU A 63 -1.80 -17.81 -0.34
N ALA A 64 -1.57 -18.51 0.77
CA ALA A 64 -0.41 -19.39 0.93
C ALA A 64 -0.35 -20.46 -0.16
N LEU A 65 -1.48 -21.10 -0.47
CA LEU A 65 -1.59 -22.07 -1.56
C LEU A 65 -1.34 -21.42 -2.92
N ALA A 66 -1.94 -20.25 -3.20
CA ALA A 66 -1.80 -19.57 -4.49
C ALA A 66 -0.36 -19.07 -4.76
N LEU A 67 0.39 -18.75 -3.71
CA LEU A 67 1.80 -18.31 -3.78
C LEU A 67 2.81 -19.44 -3.56
N SER A 68 2.38 -20.64 -3.15
CA SER A 68 3.27 -21.75 -2.75
C SER A 68 4.25 -21.37 -1.62
N VAL A 69 3.78 -20.61 -0.63
CA VAL A 69 4.56 -20.19 0.55
C VAL A 69 3.95 -20.74 1.83
N SER A 70 4.68 -20.69 2.95
CA SER A 70 4.15 -21.14 4.23
C SER A 70 3.03 -20.21 4.73
N ARG A 71 2.00 -20.79 5.36
CA ARG A 71 0.93 -20.02 6.03
C ARG A 71 1.49 -19.06 7.07
N THR A 72 2.56 -19.43 7.77
CA THR A 72 3.23 -18.56 8.76
C THR A 72 3.82 -17.31 8.13
N THR A 73 4.29 -17.39 6.88
CA THR A 73 4.79 -16.22 6.13
C THR A 73 3.66 -15.27 5.77
N VAL A 74 2.51 -15.80 5.32
CA VAL A 74 1.33 -14.99 5.00
C VAL A 74 0.74 -14.36 6.26
N ALA A 75 0.63 -15.11 7.35
CA ALA A 75 0.16 -14.60 8.64
C ALA A 75 1.06 -13.44 9.12
N ALA A 76 2.39 -13.63 9.10
CA ALA A 76 3.33 -12.58 9.48
C ALA A 76 3.24 -11.33 8.57
N ALA A 77 2.99 -11.52 7.27
CA ALA A 77 2.77 -10.39 6.35
C ALA A 77 1.47 -9.64 6.66
N TYR A 78 0.38 -10.36 6.93
CA TYR A 78 -0.90 -9.76 7.31
C TYR A 78 -0.81 -9.03 8.64
N GLU A 79 -0.09 -9.57 9.64
CA GLU A 79 0.16 -8.86 10.89
C GLU A 79 0.95 -7.57 10.68
N ALA A 80 2.00 -7.61 9.84
CA ALA A 80 2.76 -6.40 9.51
C ALA A 80 1.87 -5.33 8.85
N LEU A 81 1.04 -5.72 7.89
CA LEU A 81 0.10 -4.80 7.23
C LEU A 81 -0.94 -4.23 8.20
N ARG A 82 -1.41 -5.00 9.20
CA ARG A 82 -2.30 -4.47 10.24
C ARG A 82 -1.59 -3.47 11.14
N ALA A 83 -0.34 -3.77 11.53
CA ALA A 83 0.46 -2.84 12.32
C ALA A 83 0.73 -1.51 11.59
N GLU A 84 0.86 -1.56 10.26
CA GLU A 84 1.02 -0.37 9.41
C GLU A 84 -0.30 0.31 9.02
N GLY A 85 -1.46 -0.24 9.40
CA GLY A 85 -2.78 0.32 9.08
C GLY A 85 -3.27 0.08 7.65
N PHE A 86 -2.62 -0.82 6.90
CA PHE A 86 -3.05 -1.24 5.57
C PHE A 86 -4.08 -2.38 5.60
N LEU A 87 -4.24 -3.04 6.76
CA LEU A 87 -5.30 -4.02 6.98
C LEU A 87 -6.07 -3.75 8.27
N GLU A 88 -7.37 -3.98 8.21
CA GLU A 88 -8.27 -3.97 9.36
C GLU A 88 -8.91 -5.34 9.55
N SER A 89 -8.98 -5.78 10.80
CA SER A 89 -9.69 -7.00 11.20
C SER A 89 -11.11 -6.64 11.63
N ARG A 90 -12.12 -7.01 10.85
CA ARG A 90 -13.53 -6.93 11.28
C ARG A 90 -13.93 -8.25 11.92
N ARG A 91 -14.53 -8.19 13.12
CA ARG A 91 -14.98 -9.37 13.88
C ARG A 91 -15.73 -10.36 12.97
N GLY A 92 -15.19 -11.57 12.85
CA GLY A 92 -15.85 -12.71 12.23
C GLY A 92 -15.88 -12.78 10.69
N ALA A 93 -15.29 -11.83 9.94
CA ALA A 93 -15.48 -11.84 8.49
C ALA A 93 -14.22 -11.61 7.61
N GLY A 94 -13.01 -11.53 8.17
CA GLY A 94 -11.75 -11.57 7.41
C GLY A 94 -10.79 -10.41 7.68
N SER A 95 -9.93 -10.11 6.71
CA SER A 95 -9.05 -8.94 6.70
C SER A 95 -9.45 -8.04 5.54
N TRP A 96 -9.58 -6.74 5.79
CA TRP A 96 -9.94 -5.76 4.78
C TRP A 96 -8.82 -4.78 4.57
N THR A 97 -8.57 -4.40 3.33
CA THR A 97 -7.59 -3.38 3.00
C THR A 97 -8.07 -2.01 3.44
N ALA A 98 -7.18 -1.27 4.08
CA ALA A 98 -7.35 0.12 4.43
C ALA A 98 -6.17 0.92 3.85
N VAL A 99 -6.34 2.23 3.80
CA VAL A 99 -5.21 3.15 3.62
C VAL A 99 -5.09 3.87 4.94
N PRO A 100 -3.93 3.79 5.63
CA PRO A 100 -3.75 4.52 6.88
C PRO A 100 -4.03 6.00 6.61
N ALA A 101 -4.87 6.61 7.44
CA ALA A 101 -5.09 8.05 7.37
C ALA A 101 -3.69 8.70 7.43
N GLY A 102 -3.36 9.49 6.40
CA GLY A 102 -2.09 10.19 6.35
C GLY A 102 -1.86 10.92 7.66
N ASN A 103 -0.59 11.08 8.06
CA ASN A 103 -0.28 11.84 9.26
C ASN A 103 -1.01 13.18 9.16
N PRO A 104 -1.89 13.54 10.12
CA PRO A 104 -2.63 14.78 10.03
C PRO A 104 -1.60 15.87 9.78
N LEU A 105 -1.85 16.70 8.76
CA LEU A 105 -1.00 17.83 8.48
C LEU A 105 -0.79 18.55 9.82
N PRO A 106 0.46 18.81 10.24
CA PRO A 106 0.67 19.55 11.46
C PRO A 106 -0.20 20.79 11.37
N ALA A 107 -1.02 21.07 12.38
CA ALA A 107 -1.98 22.18 12.35
C ALA A 107 -1.33 23.54 12.03
N ARG A 108 0.00 23.63 12.18
CA ARG A 108 0.86 24.74 11.78
C ARG A 108 1.21 24.83 10.29
N GLY A 109 0.80 23.90 9.43
CA GLY A 109 1.05 23.97 7.99
C GLY A 109 0.32 25.13 7.29
N LEU A 110 -0.63 25.77 7.99
CA LEU A 110 -1.31 26.99 7.57
C LEU A 110 -0.72 28.25 8.22
N GLU A 111 0.24 28.12 9.15
CA GLU A 111 0.99 29.28 9.62
C GLU A 111 2.01 29.67 8.54
N PRO A 112 2.17 30.98 8.25
CA PRO A 112 3.26 31.46 7.43
C PRO A 112 4.58 30.90 7.97
N LEU A 113 5.32 30.20 7.11
CA LEU A 113 6.65 29.71 7.47
C LEU A 113 7.54 30.92 7.80
N PRO A 114 8.37 30.82 8.85
CA PRO A 114 9.32 31.88 9.15
C PRO A 114 10.36 31.97 8.01
N PRO A 115 10.81 33.18 7.65
CA PRO A 115 11.57 33.45 6.43
C PRO A 115 12.88 32.63 6.32
N GLU A 116 13.45 32.22 7.46
CA GLU A 116 14.65 31.39 7.53
C GLU A 116 14.44 29.94 7.01
N SER A 117 13.20 29.45 6.91
CA SER A 117 12.90 28.08 6.48
C SER A 117 12.70 27.93 4.96
N LEU A 118 12.74 29.03 4.21
CA LEU A 118 12.50 29.07 2.76
C LEU A 118 13.54 28.26 1.95
N GLY A 119 14.75 28.08 2.47
CA GLY A 119 15.81 27.28 1.81
C GLY A 119 15.60 25.76 1.86
N SER A 120 14.66 25.27 2.67
CA SER A 120 14.33 23.83 2.80
C SER A 120 13.12 23.41 1.96
N MET A 121 12.56 24.32 1.15
CA MET A 121 11.32 24.09 0.41
C MET A 121 11.60 23.38 -0.91
N ILE A 122 10.85 22.31 -1.18
CA ILE A 122 10.72 21.76 -2.53
C ILE A 122 9.61 22.55 -3.23
N ASP A 123 9.96 23.35 -4.23
CA ASP A 123 8.98 24.03 -5.08
C ASP A 123 8.30 23.01 -6.01
N LEU A 124 7.08 22.62 -5.64
CA LEU A 124 6.25 21.72 -6.44
C LEU A 124 5.62 22.42 -7.66
N GLY A 125 5.71 23.75 -7.75
CA GLY A 125 5.33 24.54 -8.93
C GLY A 125 6.21 24.25 -10.14
N CYS A 126 7.46 23.82 -9.91
CA CYS A 126 8.37 23.36 -10.96
C CYS A 126 7.87 22.11 -11.72
N ALA A 127 6.91 21.35 -11.17
CA ALA A 127 6.36 20.15 -11.81
C ALA A 127 5.09 20.40 -12.65
N SER A 128 4.57 21.64 -12.70
CA SER A 128 3.43 21.97 -13.54
C SER A 128 3.90 22.40 -14.93
N LEU A 129 3.27 21.87 -15.98
CA LEU A 129 3.36 22.47 -17.31
C LEU A 129 2.64 23.83 -17.29
N PRO A 130 3.11 24.84 -18.05
CA PRO A 130 2.36 26.07 -18.23
C PRO A 130 1.01 25.78 -18.89
N ALA A 131 -0.04 26.48 -18.46
CA ALA A 131 -1.37 26.33 -19.04
C ALA A 131 -1.34 26.59 -20.56
N PRO A 132 -2.01 25.77 -21.39
CA PRO A 132 -2.13 26.05 -22.81
C PRO A 132 -2.91 27.35 -23.02
N SER A 133 -2.40 28.22 -23.91
CA SER A 133 -3.05 29.48 -24.24
C SER A 133 -4.43 29.24 -24.89
N PRO A 134 -5.48 29.99 -24.51
CA PRO A 134 -6.73 29.97 -25.27
C PRO A 134 -6.47 30.58 -26.66
N GLY A 135 -6.89 29.86 -27.71
CA GLY A 135 -6.84 30.31 -29.10
C GLY A 135 -8.06 31.11 -29.53
#